data_AF-A0A381RDY0-F1
#
_entry.id   AF-A0A381RDY0-F1
#
_cell.length_a   1.000
_cell.length_b   1.000
_cell.length_c   1.000
_cell.angle_alpha   90.00
_cell.angle_beta   90.00
_cell.angle_gamma   90.00
#
_symmetry.space_group_name_H-M   'P 1'
#
loop_
_entity.id
_entity.type
_entity.pdbx_description
1 polymer ?
#
loop_
_entity_poly.entity_id
_entity_poly.type
_entity_poly.pdbx_seq_one_letter_code
_entity_poly.pdbx_strand_id
1 'polypeptide(L)'
;MKYIIHFLIISLVPVFIIGQGIDSFDSQPADTAYWGHEISENADSTLSYVNVSYVNDPVSEGTGAMKLDYSGHNIESWGGYAKLYHYAREPLPPDTTGGGLNFSGTTWKLAPQAGALSVGPGVDDGSWWASSEEDVTTRACLFDDEYVFGADGSFQNVLQDETWNETWQDGVDTEGCGVPVAPHDGSNAATYVH
;
A
#
# COMPACT_ATOMS: atom_id res chain seq x y z
N MET A 1 -36.79 -44.70 37.47
CA MET A 1 -35.49 -43.98 37.55
C MET A 1 -34.98 -43.79 36.14
N LYS A 2 -35.02 -42.56 35.60
CA LYS A 2 -34.48 -42.22 34.27
C LYS A 2 -33.26 -41.33 34.50
N TYR A 3 -32.09 -41.76 34.06
CA TYR A 3 -30.86 -40.98 34.14
C TYR A 3 -30.73 -40.14 32.86
N ILE A 4 -30.79 -38.82 32.99
CA ILE A 4 -30.59 -37.88 31.88
C ILE A 4 -29.09 -37.53 31.84
N ILE A 5 -28.39 -38.06 30.83
CA ILE A 5 -26.99 -37.76 30.57
C ILE A 5 -26.94 -36.42 29.83
N HIS A 6 -26.31 -35.42 30.43
CA HIS A 6 -26.05 -34.13 29.80
C HIS A 6 -24.70 -34.21 29.07
N PHE A 7 -24.71 -34.03 27.75
CA PHE A 7 -23.50 -33.83 26.97
C PHE A 7 -23.21 -32.32 26.90
N LEU A 8 -22.11 -31.89 27.51
CA LEU A 8 -21.57 -30.54 27.33
C LEU A 8 -20.63 -30.56 26.13
N ILE A 9 -21.07 -30.04 24.98
CA ILE A 9 -20.21 -29.85 23.81
C ILE A 9 -19.44 -28.54 24.03
N ILE A 10 -18.16 -28.64 24.39
CA ILE A 10 -17.24 -27.51 24.41
C ILE A 10 -16.85 -27.23 22.96
N SER A 11 -17.56 -26.31 22.33
CA SER A 11 -17.17 -25.75 21.03
C SER A 11 -15.92 -24.88 21.25
N LEU A 12 -14.75 -25.39 20.86
CA LEU A 12 -13.54 -24.59 20.68
C LEU A 12 -13.71 -23.75 19.42
N VAL A 13 -14.35 -22.58 19.56
CA VAL A 13 -14.27 -21.54 18.54
C VAL A 13 -12.94 -20.81 18.75
N PRO A 14 -11.98 -20.89 17.82
CA PRO A 14 -10.81 -20.02 17.87
C PRO A 14 -11.30 -18.59 17.64
N VAL A 15 -11.34 -17.80 18.72
CA VAL A 15 -11.54 -16.36 18.62
C VAL A 15 -10.23 -15.79 18.09
N PHE A 16 -10.16 -15.56 16.78
CA PHE A 16 -9.11 -14.73 16.21
C PHE A 16 -9.36 -13.29 16.67
N ILE A 17 -8.64 -12.87 17.71
CA ILE A 17 -8.52 -11.46 18.06
C ILE A 17 -7.54 -10.86 17.04
N ILE A 18 -8.07 -10.35 15.93
CA ILE A 18 -7.31 -9.50 15.02
C ILE A 18 -7.28 -8.11 15.66
N GLY A 19 -6.46 -7.96 16.69
CA GLY A 19 -6.09 -6.63 17.18
C GLY A 19 -5.08 -6.04 16.20
N GLN A 20 -5.27 -4.80 15.78
CA GLN A 20 -4.23 -4.08 15.06
C GLN A 20 -3.03 -3.93 16.01
N GLY A 21 -1.95 -4.67 15.74
CA GLY A 21 -0.68 -4.47 16.41
C GLY A 21 -0.01 -3.24 15.82
N ILE A 22 0.43 -2.33 16.68
CA ILE A 22 1.29 -1.22 16.28
C ILE A 22 2.73 -1.72 16.47
N ASP A 23 3.55 -1.60 15.43
CA ASP A 23 4.94 -1.99 15.52
C ASP A 23 5.69 -1.06 16.48
N SER A 24 6.62 -1.62 17.23
CA SER A 24 7.51 -0.85 18.10
C SER A 24 8.46 0.02 17.28
N PHE A 25 9.03 1.04 17.93
CA PHE A 25 10.02 1.92 17.31
C PHE A 25 11.31 1.18 16.89
N ASP A 26 11.65 0.06 17.55
CA ASP A 26 12.81 -0.75 17.16
C ASP A 26 12.56 -1.58 15.90
N SER A 27 11.30 -1.94 15.63
CA SER A 27 10.91 -2.72 14.45
C SER A 27 10.65 -1.86 13.22
N GLN A 28 10.17 -0.63 13.41
CA GLN A 28 9.96 0.36 12.36
C GLN A 28 10.72 1.64 12.76
N PRO A 29 12.04 1.69 12.50
CA PRO A 29 12.84 2.91 12.71
C PRO A 29 12.33 4.02 11.79
N ALA A 30 12.88 5.23 11.97
CA ALA A 30 12.46 6.52 11.40
C ALA A 30 12.41 6.66 9.86
N ASP A 31 12.02 5.62 9.10
CA ASP A 31 11.54 5.82 7.75
C ASP A 31 10.18 6.54 7.79
N THR A 32 10.03 7.48 6.86
CA THR A 32 9.04 8.55 6.94
C THR A 32 7.63 8.11 6.54
N ALA A 33 7.41 6.82 6.29
CA ALA A 33 6.14 6.30 5.78
C ALA A 33 5.28 5.64 6.85
N TYR A 34 5.89 5.12 7.93
CA TYR A 34 5.15 4.43 8.98
C TYR A 34 4.50 5.40 9.98
N TRP A 35 5.26 6.38 10.49
CA TRP A 35 4.80 7.35 11.48
C TRP A 35 4.55 8.72 10.84
N GLY A 36 3.31 9.19 10.90
CA GLY A 36 2.94 10.52 10.43
C GLY A 36 2.48 11.43 11.57
N HIS A 37 2.59 12.73 11.35
CA HIS A 37 2.14 13.75 12.29
C HIS A 37 1.42 14.88 11.55
N GLU A 38 0.42 15.47 12.22
CA GLU A 38 -0.32 16.62 11.70
C GLU A 38 -0.74 17.55 12.85
N ILE A 39 -0.95 18.82 12.51
CA ILE A 39 -1.54 19.83 13.39
C ILE A 39 -2.87 20.28 12.78
N SER A 40 -3.73 20.93 13.59
CA SER A 40 -4.98 21.49 13.08
C SER A 40 -4.74 22.35 11.83
N GLU A 41 -5.65 22.29 10.87
CA GLU A 41 -5.60 23.10 9.64
C GLU A 41 -5.58 24.61 9.96
N ASN A 42 -6.21 25.01 11.06
CA ASN A 42 -6.32 26.40 11.51
C ASN A 42 -5.25 26.76 12.57
N ALA A 43 -4.13 26.02 12.58
CA ALA A 43 -3.01 26.31 13.47
C ALA A 43 -2.30 27.61 13.05
N ASP A 44 -1.91 28.42 14.04
CA ASP A 44 -0.99 29.53 13.83
C ASP A 44 0.38 28.95 13.44
N SER A 45 0.79 29.17 12.18
CA SER A 45 2.02 28.60 11.61
C SER A 45 3.31 29.15 12.22
N THR A 46 3.24 30.19 13.04
CA THR A 46 4.40 30.76 13.73
C THR A 46 4.55 30.26 15.17
N LEU A 47 3.48 29.73 15.76
CA LEU A 47 3.43 29.30 17.15
C LEU A 47 3.16 27.80 17.32
N SER A 48 2.53 27.18 16.34
CA SER A 48 2.22 25.74 16.33
C SER A 48 3.29 24.96 15.59
N TYR A 49 3.64 23.80 16.13
CA TYR A 49 4.61 22.89 15.53
C TYR A 49 4.47 21.50 16.11
N VAL A 50 5.00 20.52 15.39
CA VAL A 50 5.36 19.20 15.90
C VAL A 50 6.78 18.93 15.42
N ASN A 51 7.71 18.91 16.36
CA ASN A 51 9.10 18.55 16.10
C ASN A 51 9.31 17.11 16.54
N VAL A 52 9.79 16.30 15.60
CA VAL A 52 10.15 14.90 15.85
C VAL A 52 11.65 14.83 16.09
N SER A 53 12.03 14.20 17.20
CA SER A 53 13.41 13.86 17.50
C SER A 53 13.50 12.43 18.02
N TYR A 54 14.71 11.90 18.09
CA TYR A 54 14.95 10.51 18.49
C TYR A 54 15.92 10.48 19.66
N VAL A 55 15.56 9.68 20.67
CA VAL A 55 16.35 9.54 21.89
C VAL A 55 16.64 8.07 22.16
N ASN A 56 17.79 7.81 22.74
CA ASN A 56 18.21 6.50 23.22
C ASN A 56 18.37 6.48 24.76
N ASP A 57 18.11 7.62 25.43
CA ASP A 57 18.07 7.76 26.88
C ASP A 57 17.24 9.00 27.26
N PRO A 58 16.19 8.90 28.10
CA PRO A 58 15.63 7.66 28.65
C PRO A 58 14.74 6.92 27.64
N VAL A 59 14.77 5.59 27.69
CA VAL A 59 13.92 4.72 26.88
C VAL A 59 13.22 3.72 27.79
N SER A 60 11.90 3.57 27.64
CA SER A 60 11.09 2.66 28.45
C SER A 60 11.20 1.20 27.98
N GLU A 61 11.32 0.99 26.68
CA GLU A 61 11.40 -0.31 26.02
C GLU A 61 12.30 -0.20 24.80
N GLY A 62 13.16 -1.19 24.58
CA GLY A 62 13.95 -1.26 23.36
C GLY A 62 15.27 -0.50 23.38
N THR A 63 15.72 -0.11 22.19
CA THR A 63 16.99 0.60 21.97
C THR A 63 16.82 2.08 21.66
N GLY A 64 15.59 2.54 21.39
CA GLY A 64 15.29 3.93 21.10
C GLY A 64 13.82 4.30 21.32
N ALA A 65 13.55 5.60 21.35
CA ALA A 65 12.21 6.16 21.40
C ALA A 65 12.09 7.39 20.49
N MET A 66 10.91 7.57 19.91
CA MET A 66 10.50 8.82 19.29
C MET A 66 10.09 9.83 20.36
N LYS A 67 10.67 11.03 20.30
CA LYS A 67 10.31 12.17 21.14
C LYS A 67 9.58 13.21 20.29
N LEU A 68 8.38 13.58 20.73
CA LEU A 68 7.58 14.63 20.13
C LEU A 68 7.61 15.87 21.00
N ASP A 69 8.12 16.98 20.45
CA ASP A 69 7.96 18.31 21.02
C ASP A 69 6.91 19.05 20.21
N TYR A 70 5.77 19.37 20.82
CA TYR A 70 4.63 19.95 20.10
C TYR A 70 4.08 21.22 20.75
N SER A 71 3.46 22.05 19.92
CA SER A 71 2.75 23.26 20.32
C SER A 71 1.46 23.36 19.53
N GLY A 72 0.33 23.50 20.22
CA GLY A 72 -1.01 23.62 19.63
C GLY A 72 -1.59 25.00 19.88
N HIS A 73 -1.37 25.93 18.96
CA HIS A 73 -1.94 27.28 18.98
C HIS A 73 -2.90 27.44 17.82
N ASN A 74 -4.19 27.32 18.09
CA ASN A 74 -5.20 27.35 17.04
C ASN A 74 -6.07 28.59 17.18
N ILE A 75 -6.55 29.10 16.05
CA ILE A 75 -7.43 30.27 16.00
C ILE A 75 -8.90 29.91 16.24
N GLU A 76 -9.17 28.66 16.62
CA GLU A 76 -10.49 28.06 16.76
C GLU A 76 -10.95 28.04 18.23
N SER A 77 -12.26 28.15 18.47
CA SER A 77 -12.85 28.23 19.82
C SER A 77 -12.71 26.95 20.66
N TRP A 78 -12.43 25.81 20.02
CA TRP A 78 -12.24 24.52 20.68
C TRP A 78 -10.76 24.20 20.92
N GLY A 79 -9.84 25.09 20.54
CA GLY A 79 -8.42 25.03 20.89
C GLY A 79 -7.50 24.28 19.92
N GLY A 80 -8.01 23.34 19.12
CA GLY A 80 -7.29 22.59 18.07
C GLY A 80 -6.51 21.34 18.53
N TYR A 81 -5.77 20.68 17.62
CA TYR A 81 -5.01 19.44 17.93
C TYR A 81 -3.57 19.41 17.36
N ALA A 82 -2.77 18.52 17.94
CA ALA A 82 -1.62 17.88 17.32
C ALA A 82 -1.85 16.35 17.38
N LYS A 83 -1.59 15.65 16.28
CA LYS A 83 -1.89 14.22 16.14
C LYS A 83 -0.65 13.49 15.67
N LEU A 84 -0.38 12.35 16.31
CA LEU A 84 0.49 11.30 15.81
C LEU A 84 -0.39 10.17 15.29
N TYR A 85 -0.07 9.64 14.12
CA TYR A 85 -0.76 8.50 13.54
C TYR A 85 0.24 7.57 12.86
N HIS A 86 -0.20 6.35 12.59
CA HIS A 86 0.50 5.42 11.71
C HIS A 86 -0.49 4.99 10.62
N TYR A 87 -0.02 4.85 9.38
CA TYR A 87 -0.83 4.29 8.31
C TYR A 87 -0.51 2.80 8.15
N ALA A 88 -1.53 1.95 8.08
CA ALA A 88 -1.33 0.53 7.79
C ALA A 88 -0.85 0.28 6.34
N ARG A 89 -1.04 1.28 5.46
CA ARG A 89 -0.58 1.41 4.08
C ARG A 89 -1.30 2.64 3.52
N GLU A 90 -0.58 3.64 3.02
CA GLU A 90 -1.15 4.64 2.08
C GLU A 90 -0.10 4.94 1.00
N PRO A 91 -0.53 5.29 -0.23
CA PRO A 91 0.31 5.46 -1.41
C PRO A 91 1.41 6.48 -1.16
N LEU A 92 2.64 6.10 -1.44
CA LEU A 92 3.77 7.01 -1.38
C LEU A 92 3.56 8.12 -2.42
N PRO A 93 3.85 9.40 -2.09
CA PRO A 93 4.02 10.44 -3.09
C PRO A 93 5.04 9.97 -4.15
N PRO A 94 4.95 10.42 -5.42
CA PRO A 94 5.96 10.10 -6.42
C PRO A 94 7.35 10.43 -5.88
N ASP A 95 8.23 9.42 -5.76
CA ASP A 95 9.59 9.61 -5.27
C ASP A 95 10.35 10.53 -6.23
N THR A 96 10.52 11.78 -5.82
CA THR A 96 11.32 12.80 -6.52
C THR A 96 12.71 12.94 -5.93
N THR A 97 13.05 12.11 -4.94
CA THR A 97 14.29 12.15 -4.17
C THR A 97 15.32 11.10 -4.58
N GLY A 98 14.97 10.16 -5.47
CA GLY A 98 15.87 9.06 -5.83
C GLY A 98 16.19 8.18 -4.62
N GLY A 99 15.29 8.16 -3.63
CA GLY A 99 15.32 7.22 -2.50
C GLY A 99 14.75 5.90 -2.99
N GLY A 100 15.45 5.31 -3.96
CA GLY A 100 14.95 4.26 -4.84
C GLY A 100 14.21 3.18 -4.07
N LEU A 101 12.93 3.02 -4.40
CA LEU A 101 12.19 1.81 -4.07
C LEU A 101 13.06 0.62 -4.45
N ASN A 102 13.43 -0.20 -3.46
CA ASN A 102 14.23 -1.38 -3.74
C ASN A 102 13.33 -2.43 -4.40
N PHE A 103 13.27 -2.38 -5.73
CA PHE A 103 12.53 -3.34 -6.53
C PHE A 103 13.19 -4.74 -6.52
N SER A 104 14.45 -4.86 -6.10
CA SER A 104 15.20 -6.13 -6.14
C SER A 104 14.52 -7.25 -5.34
N GLY A 105 14.12 -8.31 -6.06
CA GLY A 105 13.45 -9.47 -5.50
C GLY A 105 11.98 -9.26 -5.16
N THR A 106 11.32 -8.25 -5.74
CA THR A 106 9.92 -7.93 -5.47
C THR A 106 9.00 -8.33 -6.62
N THR A 107 7.74 -8.62 -6.27
CA THR A 107 6.64 -8.87 -7.21
C THR A 107 5.53 -7.88 -6.93
N TRP A 108 5.10 -7.16 -7.96
CA TRP A 108 4.06 -6.14 -7.89
C TRP A 108 2.84 -6.56 -8.69
N LYS A 109 1.67 -6.08 -8.27
CA LYS A 109 0.40 -6.20 -9.00
C LYS A 109 -0.32 -4.87 -8.93
N LEU A 110 -1.27 -4.64 -9.83
CA LEU A 110 -2.20 -3.53 -9.70
C LEU A 110 -3.01 -3.68 -8.41
N ALA A 111 -3.21 -2.58 -7.69
CA ALA A 111 -4.07 -2.59 -6.52
C ALA A 111 -5.52 -2.86 -6.97
N PRO A 112 -6.27 -3.79 -6.35
CA PRO A 112 -7.63 -4.14 -6.78
C PRO A 112 -8.65 -3.09 -6.30
N GLN A 113 -8.51 -1.86 -6.77
CA GLN A 113 -9.35 -0.71 -6.45
C GLN A 113 -9.46 0.26 -7.64
N ALA A 114 -10.48 1.13 -7.61
CA ALA A 114 -10.61 2.18 -8.62
C ALA A 114 -9.39 3.11 -8.64
N GLY A 115 -9.00 3.55 -9.84
CA GLY A 115 -7.89 4.46 -10.08
C GLY A 115 -6.50 3.82 -10.00
N ALA A 116 -6.40 2.50 -9.84
CA ALA A 116 -5.11 1.80 -9.80
C ALA A 116 -4.37 1.80 -11.15
N LEU A 117 -5.09 2.00 -12.25
CA LEU A 117 -4.55 2.20 -13.59
C LEU A 117 -5.26 3.38 -14.26
N SER A 118 -4.49 4.24 -14.94
CA SER A 118 -5.04 5.39 -15.65
C SER A 118 -4.27 5.73 -16.92
N VAL A 119 -4.96 6.37 -17.85
CA VAL A 119 -4.45 6.80 -19.15
C VAL A 119 -4.77 8.28 -19.34
N GLY A 120 -3.75 9.04 -19.74
CA GLY A 120 -3.86 10.47 -20.00
C GLY A 120 -2.60 11.03 -20.65
N PRO A 121 -2.60 12.33 -20.98
CA PRO A 121 -1.50 12.99 -21.69
C PRO A 121 -0.27 13.26 -20.81
N GLY A 122 -0.36 13.07 -19.50
CA GLY A 122 0.71 13.32 -18.53
C GLY A 122 0.86 12.20 -17.50
N VAL A 123 1.95 12.27 -16.73
CA VAL A 123 2.14 11.40 -15.56
C VAL A 123 1.04 11.69 -14.54
N ASP A 124 0.46 10.64 -13.97
CA ASP A 124 -0.66 10.69 -13.02
C ASP A 124 -1.93 11.39 -13.58
N ASP A 125 -2.06 11.46 -14.91
CA ASP A 125 -3.25 11.98 -15.58
C ASP A 125 -4.14 10.80 -16.02
N GLY A 126 -5.36 10.73 -15.48
CA GLY A 126 -6.38 9.76 -15.86
C GLY A 126 -7.54 10.34 -16.67
N SER A 127 -7.35 11.49 -17.31
CA SER A 127 -8.43 12.23 -17.98
C SER A 127 -9.00 11.54 -19.23
N TRP A 128 -8.28 10.59 -19.83
CA TRP A 128 -8.82 9.80 -20.95
C TRP A 128 -9.57 8.57 -20.46
N TRP A 129 -8.99 7.86 -19.48
CA TRP A 129 -9.60 6.71 -18.84
C TRP A 129 -8.91 6.40 -17.51
N ALA A 130 -9.65 5.90 -16.53
CA ALA A 130 -9.11 5.33 -15.31
C ALA A 130 -9.94 4.11 -14.91
N SER A 131 -9.30 3.10 -14.33
CA SER A 131 -9.97 1.87 -13.91
C SER A 131 -11.03 2.16 -12.85
N SER A 132 -12.24 1.66 -13.05
CA SER A 132 -13.32 1.73 -12.08
C SER A 132 -13.28 0.56 -11.09
N GLU A 133 -14.14 0.57 -10.07
CA GLU A 133 -14.34 -0.61 -9.22
C GLU A 133 -14.90 -1.80 -10.02
N GLU A 134 -15.68 -1.53 -11.07
CA GLU A 134 -16.19 -2.57 -11.97
C GLU A 134 -15.05 -3.21 -12.77
N ASP A 135 -14.08 -2.41 -13.24
CA ASP A 135 -12.91 -2.89 -13.98
C ASP A 135 -12.05 -3.88 -13.19
N VAL A 136 -12.00 -3.77 -11.86
CA VAL A 136 -11.31 -4.77 -11.01
C VAL A 136 -11.89 -6.17 -11.22
N THR A 137 -13.20 -6.26 -11.51
CA THR A 137 -13.87 -7.53 -11.76
C THR A 137 -13.93 -7.91 -13.23
N THR A 138 -14.21 -6.96 -14.13
CA THR A 138 -14.34 -7.24 -15.56
C THR A 138 -12.98 -7.48 -16.21
N ARG A 139 -11.91 -6.89 -15.66
CA ARG A 139 -10.52 -7.06 -16.09
C ARG A 139 -9.69 -7.82 -15.05
N ALA A 140 -10.28 -8.78 -14.34
CA ALA A 140 -9.61 -9.48 -13.24
C ALA A 140 -8.26 -10.10 -13.65
N CYS A 141 -8.15 -10.62 -14.88
CA CYS A 141 -6.92 -11.15 -15.49
C CYS A 141 -5.79 -10.11 -15.68
N LEU A 142 -6.10 -8.80 -15.64
CA LEU A 142 -5.08 -7.75 -15.66
C LEU A 142 -4.63 -7.40 -14.24
N PHE A 143 -5.53 -7.54 -13.26
CA PHE A 143 -5.26 -7.19 -11.87
C PHE A 143 -4.51 -8.29 -11.12
N ASP A 144 -4.49 -9.52 -11.63
CA ASP A 144 -3.69 -10.63 -11.09
C ASP A 144 -2.34 -10.83 -11.79
N ASP A 145 -2.10 -10.15 -12.93
CA ASP A 145 -0.79 -10.06 -13.59
C ASP A 145 0.29 -9.57 -12.63
N GLU A 146 1.49 -10.12 -12.79
CA GLU A 146 2.64 -9.86 -11.92
C GLU A 146 3.77 -9.16 -12.64
N TYR A 147 4.26 -8.07 -12.04
CA TYR A 147 5.46 -7.36 -12.45
C TYR A 147 6.60 -7.79 -11.52
N VAL A 148 7.46 -8.69 -12.01
CA VAL A 148 8.54 -9.31 -11.24
C VAL A 148 9.86 -8.61 -11.52
N PHE A 149 10.48 -8.11 -10.45
CA PHE A 149 11.79 -7.46 -10.47
C PHE A 149 12.81 -8.41 -9.81
N GLY A 150 13.51 -9.17 -10.63
CA GLY A 150 14.45 -10.20 -10.17
C GLY A 150 15.65 -9.59 -9.44
N ALA A 151 16.16 -10.28 -8.42
CA ALA A 151 17.35 -9.81 -7.69
C ALA A 151 18.62 -9.72 -8.55
N ASP A 152 18.60 -10.35 -9.72
CA ASP A 152 19.64 -10.35 -10.74
C ASP A 152 19.52 -9.20 -11.77
N GLY A 153 18.54 -8.31 -11.60
CA GLY A 153 18.28 -7.19 -12.53
C GLY A 153 17.34 -7.55 -13.70
N SER A 154 16.80 -8.76 -13.74
CA SER A 154 15.77 -9.16 -14.71
C SER A 154 14.42 -8.52 -14.39
N PHE A 155 13.63 -8.24 -15.43
CA PHE A 155 12.24 -7.81 -15.33
C PHE A 155 11.36 -8.75 -16.14
N GLN A 156 10.22 -9.15 -15.57
CA GLN A 156 9.24 -10.00 -16.25
C GLN A 156 7.82 -9.53 -15.95
N ASN A 157 6.97 -9.53 -16.99
CA ASN A 157 5.52 -9.50 -16.83
C ASN A 157 5.04 -10.96 -16.84
N VAL A 158 4.58 -11.47 -15.71
CA VAL A 158 4.04 -12.83 -15.59
C VAL A 158 2.52 -12.75 -15.69
N LEU A 159 2.02 -13.10 -16.87
CA LEU A 159 0.64 -12.89 -17.32
C LEU A 159 -0.31 -14.08 -17.03
N GLN A 160 0.13 -15.01 -16.18
CA GLN A 160 -0.59 -16.25 -15.85
C GLN A 160 -1.07 -17.02 -17.10
N ASP A 161 -2.29 -17.59 -17.04
CA ASP A 161 -2.95 -18.26 -18.16
C ASP A 161 -3.72 -17.27 -19.07
N GLU A 162 -4.13 -16.12 -18.54
CA GLU A 162 -4.91 -15.09 -19.23
C GLU A 162 -4.49 -13.68 -18.78
N THR A 163 -4.48 -12.72 -19.71
CA THR A 163 -4.34 -11.27 -19.44
C THR A 163 -5.41 -10.50 -20.19
N TRP A 164 -5.53 -9.19 -19.96
CA TRP A 164 -6.43 -8.34 -20.74
C TRP A 164 -5.88 -8.08 -22.13
N ASN A 165 -6.46 -8.75 -23.12
CA ASN A 165 -6.14 -8.53 -24.52
C ASN A 165 -6.96 -7.38 -25.11
N GLU A 166 -6.33 -6.58 -25.96
CA GLU A 166 -6.93 -5.44 -26.65
C GLU A 166 -6.92 -5.66 -28.17
N THR A 167 -7.89 -5.05 -28.86
CA THR A 167 -8.12 -5.29 -30.31
C THR A 167 -7.00 -4.76 -31.22
N TRP A 168 -6.06 -3.97 -30.69
CA TRP A 168 -4.88 -3.55 -31.43
C TRP A 168 -3.81 -4.65 -31.51
N GLN A 169 -3.89 -5.70 -30.68
CA GLN A 169 -2.99 -6.85 -30.74
C GLN A 169 -3.34 -7.76 -31.90
N ASP A 170 -2.32 -8.28 -32.58
CA ASP A 170 -2.49 -9.15 -33.74
C ASP A 170 -3.29 -10.42 -33.37
N GLY A 171 -4.42 -10.64 -34.04
CA GLY A 171 -5.26 -11.82 -33.83
C GLY A 171 -6.27 -11.71 -32.67
N VAL A 172 -6.44 -10.52 -32.09
CA VAL A 172 -7.47 -10.25 -31.07
C VAL A 172 -8.66 -9.52 -31.70
N ASP A 173 -9.78 -10.23 -31.87
CA ASP A 173 -11.00 -9.67 -32.48
C ASP A 173 -11.92 -8.95 -31.46
N THR A 174 -11.74 -9.21 -30.16
CA THR A 174 -12.56 -8.65 -29.08
C THR A 174 -11.72 -8.46 -27.84
N GLU A 175 -11.88 -7.31 -27.18
CA GLU A 175 -11.18 -7.04 -25.92
C GLU A 175 -11.73 -7.90 -24.79
N GLY A 176 -10.84 -8.36 -23.92
CA GLY A 176 -11.22 -9.20 -22.79
C GLY A 176 -10.08 -10.05 -22.25
N CYS A 177 -10.36 -10.77 -21.18
CA CYS A 177 -9.45 -11.78 -20.66
C CYS A 177 -9.26 -12.90 -21.69
N GLY A 178 -8.01 -13.26 -21.96
CA GLY A 178 -7.67 -14.38 -22.82
C GLY A 178 -6.18 -14.67 -22.82
N VAL A 179 -5.77 -15.70 -23.57
CA VAL A 179 -4.38 -16.15 -23.64
C VAL A 179 -3.46 -15.00 -24.07
N PRO A 180 -2.32 -14.77 -23.39
CA PRO A 180 -1.39 -13.71 -23.76
C PRO A 180 -0.89 -13.83 -25.21
N VAL A 181 -0.83 -12.70 -25.91
CA VAL A 181 -0.54 -12.64 -27.35
C VAL A 181 0.81 -11.98 -27.61
N ALA A 182 1.70 -12.69 -28.32
CA ALA A 182 3.01 -12.17 -28.73
C ALA A 182 2.87 -10.90 -29.58
N PRO A 183 3.74 -9.89 -29.41
CA PRO A 183 4.92 -9.86 -28.52
C PRO A 183 4.63 -9.39 -27.08
N HIS A 184 3.37 -9.23 -26.71
CA HIS A 184 2.93 -8.73 -25.40
C HIS A 184 2.59 -9.87 -24.42
N ASP A 185 3.16 -11.05 -24.64
CA ASP A 185 2.87 -12.29 -23.90
C ASP A 185 3.82 -12.54 -22.71
N GLY A 186 4.61 -11.54 -22.32
CA GLY A 186 5.57 -11.67 -21.23
C GLY A 186 6.82 -12.50 -21.57
N SER A 187 6.93 -13.05 -22.78
CA SER A 187 8.08 -13.89 -23.18
C SER A 187 9.35 -13.10 -23.50
N ASN A 188 9.22 -11.78 -23.72
CA ASN A 188 10.36 -10.91 -24.01
C ASN A 188 11.26 -10.74 -22.79
N ALA A 189 12.55 -11.00 -22.95
CA ALA A 189 13.54 -10.72 -21.93
C ALA A 189 13.68 -9.20 -21.73
N ALA A 190 13.51 -8.75 -20.49
CA ALA A 190 13.66 -7.36 -20.09
C ALA A 190 14.53 -7.25 -18.83
N THR A 191 15.06 -6.06 -18.60
CA THR A 191 15.91 -5.73 -17.45
C THR A 191 15.49 -4.40 -16.86
N TYR A 192 15.74 -4.19 -15.58
CA TYR A 192 15.53 -2.91 -14.92
C TYR A 192 16.84 -2.41 -14.30
N VAL A 193 16.93 -1.10 -14.13
CA VAL A 193 18.02 -0.40 -13.45
C VAL A 193 17.41 0.56 -12.44
N HIS A 194 18.04 0.67 -11.26
CA HIS A 194 17.68 1.65 -10.23
C HIS A 194 18.73 2.76 -10.20
#